data_AF-A0A3M1Z3B6-F1
#
_entry.id   AF-A0A3M1Z3B6-F1
#
_cell.length_a   1.000
_cell.length_b   1.000
_cell.length_c   1.000
_cell.angle_alpha   90.00
_cell.angle_beta   90.00
_cell.angle_gamma   90.00
#
_symmetry.space_group_name_H-M   'P 1'
#
loop_
_entity.id
_entity.type
_entity.pdbx_description
1 polymer ?
#
loop_
_entity_poly.entity_id
_entity_poly.type
_entity_poly.pdbx_seq_one_letter_code
_entity_poly.pdbx_strand_id
1 'polypeptide(L)'
;MNELRWASFDLVFFDCDSTLSTIEGIDELAKLKGKEWRIGVLTDKAMNGELDLAEVYGKRLKAIRPTRGQLKAVEERYWQTLVPDAAEVIAALQFLGKQVFIISGGLIDAVKGFGRRLGVPLDNIRAVELEYNELSGEWWRYHEPQTRHSQTYLDYNEGPLTVTSGKPEIIEELSRDKHGRRLMVGDGSSDLATRDKVDLFVGFGGVVARDKVREESEVFISSASIAPILALAGGPSGYARVQGTPHEEVFRRAIAISLDGGLTFHNDELRRTFEQAFHME
;
A
#
# COMPACT_ATOMS: atom_id res chain seq x y z
N MET A 1 32.95 16.02 -10.95
CA MET A 1 32.11 14.83 -10.80
C MET A 1 30.91 15.26 -9.98
N ASN A 2 29.68 15.14 -10.48
CA ASN A 2 28.51 15.37 -9.65
C ASN A 2 28.47 14.28 -8.59
N GLU A 3 28.68 14.64 -7.32
CA GLU A 3 28.36 13.75 -6.20
C GLU A 3 26.86 13.42 -6.29
N LEU A 4 26.51 12.17 -6.55
CA LEU A 4 25.12 11.73 -6.44
C LEU A 4 24.70 11.91 -4.97
N ARG A 5 23.81 12.87 -4.73
CA ARG A 5 23.18 13.07 -3.43
C ARG A 5 21.87 12.28 -3.39
N TRP A 6 21.60 11.62 -2.27
CA TRP A 6 20.32 10.97 -2.06
C TRP A 6 19.18 12.00 -2.10
N ALA A 7 18.42 11.98 -3.20
CA ALA A 7 17.31 12.91 -3.40
C ALA A 7 16.07 12.45 -2.63
N SER A 8 15.39 13.40 -1.99
CA SER A 8 14.15 13.15 -1.25
C SER A 8 12.98 12.86 -2.19
N PHE A 9 11.94 12.21 -1.67
CA PHE A 9 10.69 11.89 -2.36
C PHE A 9 9.56 12.74 -1.81
N ASP A 10 8.63 13.17 -2.67
CA ASP A 10 7.59 14.15 -2.33
C ASP A 10 6.21 13.49 -2.22
N LEU A 11 5.94 12.49 -3.05
CA LEU A 11 4.71 11.73 -3.09
C LEU A 11 5.00 10.31 -2.59
N VAL A 12 4.43 9.93 -1.45
CA VAL A 12 4.65 8.63 -0.82
C VAL A 12 3.33 7.86 -0.79
N PHE A 13 3.30 6.76 -1.53
CA PHE A 13 2.15 5.87 -1.66
C PHE A 13 2.38 4.61 -0.83
N PHE A 14 1.35 4.19 -0.10
CA PHE A 14 1.37 2.99 0.71
C PHE A 14 0.23 2.06 0.31
N ASP A 15 0.51 0.76 0.26
CA ASP A 15 -0.55 -0.23 0.44
C ASP A 15 -1.06 -0.24 1.89
N CYS A 16 -2.26 -0.79 2.10
CA CYS A 16 -2.88 -0.93 3.41
C CYS A 16 -2.65 -2.33 3.99
N ASP A 17 -3.24 -3.34 3.34
CA ASP A 17 -3.17 -4.73 3.77
C ASP A 17 -1.70 -5.21 3.70
N SER A 18 -1.28 -5.98 4.70
CA SER A 18 0.10 -6.50 4.84
C SER A 18 1.24 -5.45 4.79
N THR A 19 0.93 -4.15 4.81
CA THR A 19 1.89 -3.03 4.67
C THR A 19 1.74 -1.97 5.76
N LEU A 20 0.58 -1.33 5.89
CA LEU A 20 0.30 -0.42 7.02
C LEU A 20 -0.36 -1.16 8.19
N SER A 21 -1.01 -2.29 7.90
CA SER A 21 -1.57 -3.20 8.89
C SER A 21 -1.12 -4.63 8.61
N THR A 22 -0.96 -5.45 9.65
CA THR A 22 -0.43 -6.82 9.54
C THR A 22 -1.45 -7.85 9.10
N ILE A 23 -2.62 -7.42 8.63
CA ILE A 23 -3.74 -8.30 8.28
C ILE A 23 -4.25 -7.97 6.87
N GLU A 24 -5.05 -8.91 6.35
CA GLU A 24 -5.82 -8.79 5.12
C GLU A 24 -7.29 -8.52 5.47
N GLY A 25 -7.83 -7.36 5.10
CA GLY A 25 -9.20 -6.98 5.50
C GLY A 25 -10.28 -7.94 5.00
N ILE A 26 -10.11 -8.52 3.81
CA ILE A 26 -11.04 -9.49 3.24
C ILE A 26 -11.01 -10.81 4.01
N ASP A 27 -9.83 -11.22 4.48
CA ASP A 27 -9.66 -12.44 5.26
C ASP A 27 -10.27 -12.28 6.66
N GLU A 28 -10.18 -11.09 7.27
CA GLU A 28 -10.90 -10.78 8.51
C GLU A 28 -12.42 -10.91 8.34
N LEU A 29 -12.96 -10.45 7.21
CA LEU A 29 -14.38 -10.62 6.91
C LEU A 29 -14.75 -12.09 6.69
N ALA A 30 -13.85 -12.88 6.09
CA ALA A 30 -14.02 -14.32 5.92
C ALA A 30 -14.04 -15.05 7.26
N LYS A 31 -13.17 -14.69 8.21
CA LYS A 31 -13.14 -15.22 9.58
C LYS A 31 -14.48 -15.02 10.28
N LEU A 32 -15.06 -13.82 10.19
CA LEU A 32 -16.38 -13.52 10.75
C LEU A 32 -17.53 -14.36 10.18
N LYS A 33 -17.33 -15.01 9.02
CA LYS A 33 -18.29 -15.90 8.37
C LYS A 33 -17.90 -17.38 8.44
N GLY A 34 -16.80 -17.73 9.11
CA GLY A 34 -16.29 -19.11 9.18
C GLY A 34 -15.76 -19.64 7.83
N LYS A 35 -15.31 -18.76 6.94
CA LYS A 35 -14.82 -19.09 5.58
C LYS A 35 -13.31 -18.85 5.39
N GLU A 36 -12.58 -18.68 6.49
CA GLU A 36 -11.16 -18.30 6.54
C GLU A 36 -10.28 -19.14 5.62
N TRP A 37 -10.30 -20.46 5.76
CA TRP A 37 -9.39 -21.35 5.02
C TRP A 37 -9.52 -21.24 3.49
N ARG A 38 -10.76 -21.17 2.98
CA ARG A 38 -11.01 -21.09 1.53
C ARG A 38 -10.60 -19.74 0.95
N ILE A 39 -10.74 -18.66 1.73
CA ILE A 39 -10.50 -17.31 1.26
C ILE A 39 -9.01 -16.95 1.38
N GLY A 40 -8.36 -17.31 2.48
CA GLY A 40 -6.91 -17.06 2.66
C GLY A 40 -6.05 -17.73 1.60
N VAL A 41 -6.36 -18.97 1.18
CA VAL A 41 -5.64 -19.64 0.09
C VAL A 41 -5.78 -18.88 -1.24
N LEU A 42 -6.95 -18.28 -1.50
CA LEU A 42 -7.16 -17.48 -2.71
C LEU A 42 -6.40 -16.14 -2.62
N THR A 43 -6.37 -15.52 -1.43
CA THR A 43 -5.62 -14.29 -1.16
C THR A 43 -4.13 -14.50 -1.40
N ASP A 44 -3.55 -15.55 -0.81
CA ASP A 44 -2.12 -15.86 -0.93
C ASP A 44 -1.72 -16.11 -2.39
N LYS A 45 -2.47 -16.94 -3.10
CA LYS A 45 -2.23 -17.21 -4.52
C LYS A 45 -2.33 -15.96 -5.40
N ALA A 46 -3.33 -15.11 -5.17
CA ALA A 46 -3.48 -13.88 -5.95
C ALA A 46 -2.31 -12.91 -5.66
N MET A 47 -1.95 -12.72 -4.40
CA MET A 47 -0.86 -11.82 -4.02
C MET A 47 0.52 -12.32 -4.49
N ASN A 48 0.74 -13.64 -4.55
CA ASN A 48 1.94 -14.25 -5.14
C ASN A 48 1.95 -14.25 -6.68
N GLY A 49 0.87 -13.79 -7.33
CA GLY A 49 0.76 -13.69 -8.79
C GLY A 49 0.38 -15.01 -9.49
N GLU A 50 -0.12 -16.01 -8.75
CA GLU A 50 -0.57 -17.30 -9.30
C GLU A 50 -2.01 -17.27 -9.84
N LEU A 51 -2.83 -16.32 -9.37
CA LEU A 51 -4.22 -16.13 -9.80
C LEU A 51 -4.47 -14.67 -10.15
N ASP A 52 -5.36 -14.43 -11.12
CA ASP A 52 -5.82 -13.08 -11.41
C ASP A 52 -6.63 -12.53 -10.23
N LEU A 53 -6.19 -11.38 -9.73
CA LEU A 53 -6.79 -10.69 -8.59
C LEU A 53 -8.28 -10.43 -8.84
N ALA A 54 -8.66 -10.03 -10.05
CA ALA A 54 -10.03 -9.65 -10.40
C ALA A 54 -11.01 -10.82 -10.20
N GLU A 55 -10.64 -11.98 -10.74
CA GLU A 55 -11.48 -13.17 -10.68
C GLU A 55 -11.61 -13.70 -9.24
N VAL A 56 -10.53 -13.61 -8.46
CA VAL A 56 -10.51 -14.01 -7.05
C VAL A 56 -11.30 -13.03 -6.18
N TYR A 57 -11.17 -11.74 -6.44
CA TYR A 57 -11.81 -10.68 -5.65
C TYR A 57 -13.34 -10.78 -5.67
N GLY A 58 -13.92 -10.87 -6.87
CA GLY A 58 -15.37 -11.01 -7.03
C GLY A 58 -15.92 -12.27 -6.33
N LYS A 59 -15.19 -13.38 -6.40
CA LYS A 59 -15.56 -14.64 -5.72
C LYS A 59 -15.50 -14.51 -4.19
N ARG A 60 -14.47 -13.86 -3.65
CA ARG A 60 -14.32 -13.61 -2.20
C ARG A 60 -15.47 -12.75 -1.68
N LEU A 61 -15.76 -11.62 -2.33
CA LEU A 61 -16.83 -10.72 -1.89
C LEU A 61 -18.22 -11.34 -2.00
N LYS A 62 -18.53 -12.05 -3.10
CA LYS A 62 -19.80 -12.77 -3.25
C LYS A 62 -20.03 -13.80 -2.15
N ALA A 63 -18.95 -14.43 -1.66
CA ALA A 63 -19.01 -15.40 -0.57
C ALA A 63 -19.18 -14.75 0.80
N ILE A 64 -18.58 -13.58 1.02
CA ILE A 64 -18.56 -12.89 2.32
C ILE A 64 -19.85 -12.11 2.56
N ARG A 65 -20.29 -11.30 1.60
CA ARG A 65 -21.44 -10.38 1.75
C ARG A 65 -21.33 -9.51 3.03
N PRO A 66 -20.33 -8.60 3.10
CA PRO A 66 -19.98 -7.90 4.32
C PRO A 66 -20.97 -6.79 4.67
N THR A 67 -21.40 -6.72 5.93
CA THR A 67 -22.24 -5.62 6.41
C THR A 67 -21.41 -4.40 6.82
N ARG A 68 -22.02 -3.21 6.89
CA ARG A 68 -21.36 -1.99 7.43
C ARG A 68 -20.75 -2.18 8.82
N GLY A 69 -21.44 -2.93 9.69
CA GLY A 69 -20.92 -3.26 11.02
C GLY A 69 -19.64 -4.10 10.95
N GLN A 70 -19.55 -5.03 9.98
CA GLN A 70 -18.34 -5.82 9.76
C GLN A 70 -17.19 -4.98 9.17
N LEU A 71 -17.48 -4.02 8.30
CA LEU A 71 -16.47 -3.09 7.79
C LEU A 71 -15.87 -2.22 8.89
N LYS A 72 -16.70 -1.74 9.82
CA LYS A 72 -16.22 -1.02 11.01
C LYS A 72 -15.38 -1.91 11.93
N ALA A 73 -15.71 -3.20 12.03
CA ALA A 73 -14.86 -4.15 12.76
C ALA A 73 -13.49 -4.34 12.06
N VAL A 74 -13.44 -4.36 10.73
CA VAL A 74 -12.17 -4.41 9.97
C VAL A 74 -11.36 -3.13 10.19
N GLU A 75 -11.98 -1.95 10.13
CA GLU A 75 -11.31 -0.67 10.46
C GLU A 75 -10.64 -0.71 11.83
N GLU A 76 -11.35 -1.22 12.83
CA GLU A 76 -10.83 -1.34 14.19
C GLU A 76 -9.70 -2.37 14.28
N ARG A 77 -9.82 -3.47 13.53
CA ARG A 77 -8.74 -4.46 13.42
C ARG A 77 -7.49 -3.89 12.77
N TYR A 78 -7.62 -3.13 11.69
CA TYR A 78 -6.47 -2.47 11.06
C TYR A 78 -5.70 -1.60 12.05
N TRP A 79 -6.42 -0.84 12.88
CA TRP A 79 -5.78 -0.03 13.91
C TRP A 79 -5.10 -0.86 15.01
N GLN A 80 -5.74 -1.94 15.46
CA GLN A 80 -5.18 -2.82 16.50
C GLN A 80 -3.96 -3.61 16.02
N THR A 81 -3.84 -3.79 14.72
CA THR A 81 -2.79 -4.58 14.06
C THR A 81 -1.93 -3.68 13.16
N LEU A 82 -1.69 -2.45 13.62
CA LEU A 82 -0.85 -1.50 12.92
C LEU A 82 0.57 -2.06 12.79
N VAL A 83 1.18 -1.93 11.61
CA VAL A 83 2.59 -2.28 11.42
C VAL A 83 3.46 -1.38 12.31
N PRO A 84 4.49 -1.92 12.98
CA PRO A 84 5.37 -1.12 13.83
C PRO A 84 5.89 0.14 13.13
N ASP A 85 5.82 1.26 13.85
CA ASP A 85 6.18 2.61 13.41
C ASP A 85 5.29 3.25 12.33
N ALA A 86 4.27 2.59 11.79
CA ALA A 86 3.49 3.12 10.66
C ALA A 86 2.84 4.49 10.93
N ALA A 87 2.21 4.68 12.10
CA ALA A 87 1.61 5.97 12.46
C ALA A 87 2.67 7.07 12.65
N GLU A 88 3.81 6.74 13.26
CA GLU A 88 4.91 7.69 13.51
C GLU A 88 5.59 8.10 12.20
N VAL A 89 5.77 7.15 11.28
CA VAL A 89 6.31 7.37 9.92
C VAL A 89 5.38 8.27 9.12
N ILE A 90 4.08 7.99 9.08
CA ILE A 90 3.12 8.85 8.36
C ILE A 90 3.13 10.27 8.93
N ALA A 91 3.12 10.42 10.25
CA ALA A 91 3.18 11.73 10.90
C ALA A 91 4.48 12.47 10.57
N ALA A 92 5.63 11.78 10.57
CA ALA A 92 6.92 12.38 10.23
C ALA A 92 7.00 12.79 8.75
N LEU A 93 6.48 11.98 7.83
CA LEU A 93 6.38 12.32 6.40
C LEU A 93 5.53 13.58 6.19
N GLN A 94 4.38 13.66 6.84
CA GLN A 94 3.52 14.84 6.78
C GLN A 94 4.20 16.08 7.37
N PHE A 95 4.90 15.95 8.51
CA PHE A 95 5.70 17.03 9.10
C PHE A 95 6.78 17.55 8.14
N LEU A 96 7.40 16.65 7.37
CA LEU A 96 8.39 16.99 6.35
C LEU A 96 7.79 17.65 5.10
N GLY A 97 6.46 17.78 5.02
CA GLY A 97 5.74 18.34 3.88
C GLY A 97 5.51 17.35 2.74
N LYS A 98 5.62 16.04 3.01
CA LYS A 98 5.39 15.00 2.02
C LYS A 98 3.91 14.72 1.87
N GLN A 99 3.46 14.44 0.64
CA GLN A 99 2.09 14.03 0.40
C GLN A 99 1.99 12.52 0.54
N VAL A 100 1.21 12.07 1.52
CA VAL A 100 0.98 10.66 1.80
C VAL A 100 -0.33 10.20 1.17
N PHE A 101 -0.30 9.04 0.54
CA PHE A 101 -1.44 8.38 -0.12
C PHE A 101 -1.57 6.93 0.34
N ILE A 102 -2.80 6.43 0.36
CA ILE A 102 -3.09 5.00 0.60
C ILE A 102 -3.82 4.46 -0.62
N ILE A 103 -3.27 3.42 -1.25
CA ILE A 103 -3.86 2.72 -2.39
C ILE A 103 -3.98 1.25 -2.05
N SER A 104 -5.22 0.75 -1.88
CA SER A 104 -5.45 -0.60 -1.39
C SER A 104 -6.45 -1.38 -2.24
N GLY A 105 -6.27 -2.70 -2.31
CA GLY A 105 -7.32 -3.62 -2.76
C GLY A 105 -8.41 -3.85 -1.70
N GLY A 106 -8.23 -3.36 -0.47
CA GLY A 106 -9.22 -3.44 0.60
C GLY A 106 -10.50 -2.67 0.31
N LEU A 107 -11.48 -2.80 1.20
CA LEU A 107 -12.79 -2.18 1.05
C LEU A 107 -12.77 -0.71 1.51
N ILE A 108 -13.26 0.19 0.67
CA ILE A 108 -13.08 1.65 0.80
C ILE A 108 -13.48 2.21 2.16
N ASP A 109 -14.59 1.76 2.75
CA ASP A 109 -15.08 2.28 4.03
C ASP A 109 -14.11 2.00 5.18
N ALA A 110 -13.57 0.76 5.24
CA ALA A 110 -12.63 0.37 6.28
C ALA A 110 -11.28 1.07 6.09
N VAL A 111 -10.79 1.14 4.84
CA VAL A 111 -9.52 1.80 4.50
C VAL A 111 -9.59 3.30 4.74
N LYS A 112 -10.68 3.99 4.37
CA LYS A 112 -10.88 5.42 4.66
C LYS A 112 -10.95 5.70 6.16
N GLY A 113 -11.67 4.86 6.91
CA GLY A 113 -11.74 4.99 8.36
C GLY A 113 -10.35 4.89 9.00
N PHE A 114 -9.58 3.87 8.60
CA PHE A 114 -8.21 3.64 9.05
C PHE A 114 -7.25 4.77 8.64
N GLY A 115 -7.21 5.15 7.36
CA GLY A 115 -6.35 6.22 6.85
C GLY A 115 -6.65 7.59 7.49
N ARG A 116 -7.92 7.87 7.79
CA ARG A 116 -8.30 9.08 8.54
C ARG A 116 -7.69 9.10 9.95
N ARG A 117 -7.64 7.96 10.65
CA ARG A 117 -7.01 7.85 11.98
C ARG A 117 -5.50 8.07 11.91
N LEU A 118 -4.87 7.70 10.79
CA LEU A 118 -3.47 7.97 10.50
C LEU A 118 -3.21 9.42 10.05
N GLY A 119 -4.25 10.24 9.90
CA GLY A 119 -4.14 11.63 9.45
C GLY A 119 -3.99 11.80 7.94
N VAL A 120 -4.21 10.76 7.14
CA VAL A 120 -4.14 10.85 5.67
C VAL A 120 -5.41 11.53 5.13
N PRO A 121 -5.29 12.56 4.27
CA PRO A 121 -6.45 13.20 3.64
C PRO A 121 -7.32 12.19 2.89
N LEU A 122 -8.64 12.26 3.03
CA LEU A 122 -9.56 11.31 2.38
C LEU A 122 -9.42 11.31 0.85
N ASP A 123 -9.09 12.46 0.26
CA ASP A 123 -8.87 12.60 -1.18
C ASP A 123 -7.59 11.89 -1.65
N ASN A 124 -6.68 11.56 -0.73
CA ASN A 124 -5.46 10.80 -0.99
C ASN A 124 -5.63 9.29 -0.73
N ILE A 125 -6.85 8.83 -0.44
CA ILE A 125 -7.15 7.42 -0.20
C ILE A 125 -7.94 6.87 -1.38
N ARG A 126 -7.47 5.74 -1.94
CA ARG A 126 -8.14 4.98 -2.98
C ARG A 126 -8.18 3.51 -2.58
N ALA A 127 -9.36 2.92 -2.65
CA ALA A 127 -9.61 1.53 -2.32
C ALA A 127 -10.92 1.09 -2.97
N VAL A 128 -11.22 -0.21 -2.96
CA VAL A 128 -12.32 -0.78 -3.74
C VAL A 128 -13.67 -0.28 -3.23
N GLU A 129 -14.41 0.37 -4.12
CA GLU A 129 -15.76 0.87 -3.83
C GLU A 129 -16.81 -0.24 -3.80
N LEU A 130 -17.77 -0.10 -2.90
CA LEU A 130 -18.92 -0.98 -2.77
C LEU A 130 -20.20 -0.20 -3.05
N GLU A 131 -21.02 -0.69 -3.98
CA GLU A 131 -22.38 -0.18 -4.19
C GLU A 131 -23.38 -0.94 -3.29
N TYR A 132 -24.11 -0.18 -2.47
CA TYR A 132 -25.19 -0.70 -1.63
C TYR A 132 -26.54 -0.45 -2.29
N ASN A 133 -27.30 -1.51 -2.57
CA ASN A 133 -28.69 -1.39 -2.99
C ASN A 133 -29.64 -1.68 -1.82
N GLU A 134 -30.19 -0.62 -1.24
CA GLU A 134 -31.13 -0.71 -0.10
C GLU A 134 -32.54 -1.18 -0.52
N LEU A 135 -32.88 -1.14 -1.82
CA LEU A 135 -34.24 -1.36 -2.34
C LEU A 135 -34.50 -2.79 -2.86
N SER A 136 -33.47 -3.56 -3.22
CA SER A 136 -33.65 -4.91 -3.79
C SER A 136 -33.78 -6.04 -2.78
N GLY A 137 -33.57 -5.79 -1.48
CA GLY A 137 -33.47 -6.85 -0.46
C GLY A 137 -32.22 -7.75 -0.60
N GLU A 138 -31.60 -7.77 -1.78
CA GLU A 138 -30.23 -8.20 -2.02
C GLU A 138 -29.27 -7.01 -1.83
N TRP A 139 -28.44 -7.11 -0.80
CA TRP A 139 -27.55 -6.05 -0.31
C TRP A 139 -26.25 -5.89 -1.13
N TRP A 140 -26.20 -6.35 -2.38
CA TRP A 140 -24.94 -6.40 -3.15
C TRP A 140 -25.21 -6.36 -4.65
N ARG A 141 -24.65 -5.35 -5.34
CA ARG A 141 -24.28 -5.49 -6.76
C ARG A 141 -22.80 -5.18 -6.90
N TYR A 142 -22.05 -6.17 -7.38
CA TYR A 142 -20.82 -5.92 -8.12
C TYR A 142 -21.25 -5.53 -9.54
N HIS A 143 -20.47 -4.69 -10.21
CA HIS A 143 -20.59 -4.51 -11.65
C HIS A 143 -20.18 -5.82 -12.35
N GLU A 144 -21.08 -6.81 -12.35
CA GLU A 144 -21.04 -7.91 -13.29
C GLU A 144 -21.89 -7.42 -14.47
N PRO A 145 -21.31 -7.13 -15.64
CA PRO A 145 -22.10 -6.68 -16.76
C PRO A 145 -23.12 -7.77 -17.04
N GLN A 146 -24.40 -7.45 -16.85
CA GLN A 146 -25.45 -8.32 -17.30
C GLN A 146 -25.21 -8.55 -18.78
N THR A 147 -24.98 -9.81 -19.14
CA THR A 147 -25.36 -10.36 -20.43
C THR A 147 -26.85 -10.11 -20.64
N ARG A 148 -27.20 -8.88 -21.02
CA ARG A 148 -28.29 -8.66 -21.94
C ARG A 148 -27.68 -8.78 -23.32
N HIS A 149 -27.85 -9.97 -23.88
CA HIS A 149 -27.83 -10.13 -25.32
C HIS A 149 -28.79 -9.10 -25.95
N SER A 150 -28.22 -8.01 -26.47
CA SER A 150 -28.46 -7.60 -27.85
C SER A 150 -27.31 -6.70 -28.33
N GLN A 151 -26.31 -7.38 -28.89
CA GLN A 151 -25.56 -6.99 -30.09
C GLN A 151 -24.81 -5.64 -30.15
N THR A 152 -23.47 -5.79 -30.10
CA THR A 152 -22.42 -5.15 -30.93
C THR A 152 -22.26 -3.63 -30.88
N TYR A 153 -21.19 -3.13 -30.25
CA TYR A 153 -19.89 -2.75 -30.84
C TYR A 153 -18.95 -2.29 -29.72
N LEU A 154 -17.64 -2.41 -29.95
CA LEU A 154 -16.55 -2.16 -28.99
C LEU A 154 -16.65 -0.81 -28.27
N ASP A 155 -16.56 -0.77 -26.95
CA ASP A 155 -15.39 -0.23 -26.22
C ASP A 155 -15.50 -0.50 -24.71
N TYR A 156 -14.35 -0.71 -24.08
CA TYR A 156 -14.14 -1.17 -22.70
C TYR A 156 -14.54 -0.12 -21.65
N ASN A 157 -15.02 -0.56 -20.48
CA ASN A 157 -14.82 0.18 -19.22
C ASN A 157 -14.93 -0.78 -18.03
N GLU A 158 -13.79 -1.38 -17.68
CA GLU A 158 -13.54 -2.13 -16.45
C GLU A 158 -13.02 -1.16 -15.37
N GLY A 159 -13.47 -1.30 -14.12
CA GLY A 159 -13.06 -0.41 -13.03
C GLY A 159 -11.58 -0.61 -12.66
N PRO A 160 -10.79 0.46 -12.44
CA PRO A 160 -9.35 0.36 -12.22
C PRO A 160 -9.01 -0.53 -11.00
N LEU A 161 -9.74 -0.40 -9.91
CA LEU A 161 -9.40 -1.00 -8.62
C LEU A 161 -9.66 -2.52 -8.51
N THR A 162 -10.34 -3.12 -9.48
CA THR A 162 -10.69 -4.55 -9.44
C THR A 162 -9.76 -5.43 -10.26
N VAL A 163 -8.84 -4.85 -11.03
CA VAL A 163 -7.88 -5.59 -11.86
C VAL A 163 -6.49 -5.50 -11.23
N THR A 164 -5.66 -6.53 -11.43
CA THR A 164 -4.23 -6.54 -11.06
C THR A 164 -3.47 -5.29 -11.58
N SER A 165 -4.02 -4.60 -12.59
CA SER A 165 -3.58 -3.34 -13.19
C SER A 165 -4.47 -2.14 -12.78
N GLY A 166 -4.58 -1.87 -11.48
CA GLY A 166 -5.37 -0.74 -10.97
C GLY A 166 -4.58 0.34 -10.24
N LYS A 167 -3.64 -0.12 -9.40
CA LYS A 167 -2.77 0.77 -8.62
C LYS A 167 -1.91 1.68 -9.52
N PRO A 168 -1.36 1.22 -10.67
CA PRO A 168 -0.60 2.07 -11.59
C PRO A 168 -1.40 3.29 -12.09
N GLU A 169 -2.63 3.08 -12.53
CA GLU A 169 -3.54 4.09 -13.07
C GLU A 169 -3.96 5.08 -11.98
N ILE A 170 -4.16 4.59 -10.76
CA ILE A 170 -4.48 5.42 -9.60
C ILE A 170 -3.30 6.31 -9.21
N ILE A 171 -2.07 5.78 -9.24
CA ILE A 171 -0.88 6.60 -8.98
C ILE A 171 -0.80 7.73 -10.01
N GLU A 172 -1.04 7.43 -11.30
CA GLU A 172 -1.08 8.46 -12.35
C GLU A 172 -2.19 9.49 -12.12
N GLU A 173 -3.40 9.07 -11.75
CA GLU A 173 -4.52 9.97 -11.42
C GLU A 173 -4.16 10.88 -10.24
N LEU A 174 -3.74 10.30 -9.11
CA LEU A 174 -3.45 11.02 -7.88
C LEU A 174 -2.26 11.97 -8.02
N SER A 175 -1.30 11.64 -8.89
CA SER A 175 -0.09 12.42 -9.12
C SER A 175 -0.18 13.41 -10.29
N ARG A 176 -1.27 13.42 -11.07
CA ARG A 176 -1.41 14.22 -12.31
C ARG A 176 -1.06 15.71 -12.13
N ASP A 177 -1.57 16.33 -11.08
CA ASP A 177 -1.37 17.75 -10.78
C ASP A 177 -0.33 17.99 -9.67
N LYS A 178 0.54 17.01 -9.42
CA LYS A 178 1.54 17.04 -8.34
C LYS A 178 2.94 16.92 -8.91
N HIS A 179 3.86 17.63 -8.30
CA HIS A 179 5.27 17.63 -8.68
C HIS A 179 6.11 16.93 -7.61
N GLY A 180 7.23 16.37 -8.06
CA GLY A 180 8.20 15.71 -7.17
C GLY A 180 8.27 14.21 -7.38
N ARG A 181 9.24 13.60 -6.69
CA ARG A 181 9.55 12.17 -6.86
C ARG A 181 8.53 11.31 -6.12
N ARG A 182 8.20 10.16 -6.70
CA ARG A 182 7.19 9.21 -6.26
C ARG A 182 7.85 7.99 -5.64
N LEU A 183 7.42 7.61 -4.45
CA LEU A 183 7.82 6.39 -3.77
C LEU A 183 6.57 5.55 -3.52
N MET A 184 6.57 4.28 -3.91
CA MET A 184 5.50 3.33 -3.56
C MET A 184 6.04 2.25 -2.62
N VAL A 185 5.24 1.91 -1.61
CA VAL A 185 5.52 0.84 -0.64
C VAL A 185 4.40 -0.18 -0.66
N GLY A 186 4.73 -1.46 -0.82
CA GLY A 186 3.75 -2.55 -0.72
C GLY A 186 4.42 -3.93 -0.65
N ASP A 187 3.67 -4.95 -0.24
CA ASP A 187 4.14 -6.34 -0.11
C ASP A 187 3.75 -7.22 -1.31
N GLY A 188 2.74 -6.83 -2.08
CA GLY A 188 2.06 -7.67 -3.06
C GLY A 188 2.49 -7.47 -4.52
N SER A 189 2.14 -8.44 -5.37
CA SER A 189 2.37 -8.33 -6.82
C SER A 189 1.59 -7.20 -7.49
N SER A 190 0.41 -6.83 -6.95
CA SER A 190 -0.34 -5.64 -7.39
C SER A 190 0.42 -4.34 -7.17
N ASP A 191 1.24 -4.29 -6.13
CA ASP A 191 2.05 -3.13 -5.77
C ASP A 191 3.28 -3.07 -6.64
N LEU A 192 3.93 -4.22 -6.85
CA LEU A 192 5.06 -4.34 -7.76
C LEU A 192 4.72 -3.88 -9.19
N ALA A 193 3.48 -4.08 -9.65
CA ALA A 193 3.02 -3.59 -10.95
C ALA A 193 3.09 -2.06 -11.10
N THR A 194 3.21 -1.31 -10.00
CA THR A 194 3.37 0.15 -10.00
C THR A 194 4.80 0.63 -10.27
N ARG A 195 5.77 -0.28 -10.30
CA ARG A 195 7.20 0.03 -10.40
C ARG A 195 7.51 1.00 -11.54
N ASP A 196 6.90 0.83 -12.71
CA ASP A 196 7.14 1.68 -13.87
C ASP A 196 6.44 3.07 -13.80
N LYS A 197 5.67 3.33 -12.74
CA LYS A 197 4.92 4.58 -12.52
C LYS A 197 5.50 5.45 -11.40
N VAL A 198 6.48 4.93 -10.66
CA VAL A 198 7.13 5.60 -9.53
C VAL A 198 8.64 5.70 -9.75
N ASP A 199 9.29 6.61 -9.01
CA ASP A 199 10.74 6.80 -9.07
C ASP A 199 11.51 5.84 -8.16
N LEU A 200 10.81 5.23 -7.20
CA LEU A 200 11.32 4.15 -6.35
C LEU A 200 10.17 3.26 -5.88
N PHE A 201 10.25 1.98 -6.21
CA PHE A 201 9.40 0.96 -5.61
C PHE A 201 10.11 0.24 -4.46
N VAL A 202 9.48 0.24 -3.29
CA VAL A 202 9.98 -0.40 -2.07
C VAL A 202 9.09 -1.59 -1.70
N GLY A 203 9.63 -2.81 -1.81
CA GLY A 203 8.95 -4.01 -1.34
C GLY A 203 9.00 -4.10 0.19
N PHE A 204 7.87 -4.39 0.83
CA PHE A 204 7.80 -4.57 2.28
C PHE A 204 7.57 -6.02 2.66
N GLY A 205 8.54 -6.64 3.31
CA GLY A 205 8.51 -8.03 3.76
C GLY A 205 8.28 -8.22 5.26
N GLY A 206 7.98 -7.14 6.00
CA GLY A 206 7.87 -7.17 7.47
C GLY A 206 6.67 -7.95 8.01
N VAL A 207 5.67 -8.22 7.15
CA VAL A 207 4.49 -9.03 7.48
C VAL A 207 4.50 -10.34 6.68
N VAL A 208 4.54 -10.24 5.35
CA VAL A 208 4.67 -11.39 4.44
C VAL A 208 5.79 -11.10 3.43
N ALA A 209 6.84 -11.93 3.46
CA ALA A 209 7.92 -11.83 2.49
C ALA A 209 7.58 -12.67 1.25
N ARG A 210 7.13 -12.02 0.17
CA ARG A 210 6.84 -12.67 -1.11
C ARG A 210 8.08 -12.70 -1.99
N ASP A 211 8.46 -13.87 -2.48
CA ASP A 211 9.70 -14.05 -3.25
C ASP A 211 9.74 -13.13 -4.48
N LYS A 212 8.64 -13.03 -5.23
CA LYS A 212 8.53 -12.16 -6.42
C LYS A 212 8.79 -10.70 -6.09
N VAL A 213 8.14 -10.17 -5.04
CA VAL A 213 8.29 -8.77 -4.63
C VAL A 213 9.68 -8.51 -4.07
N ARG A 214 10.21 -9.47 -3.29
CA ARG A 214 11.58 -9.42 -2.83
C ARG A 214 12.52 -9.26 -4.01
N GLU A 215 12.52 -10.19 -4.95
CA GLU A 215 13.43 -10.25 -6.10
C GLU A 215 13.31 -9.08 -7.09
N GLU A 216 12.08 -8.60 -7.34
CA GLU A 216 11.84 -7.58 -8.38
C GLU A 216 11.77 -6.14 -7.84
N SER A 217 11.71 -5.93 -6.53
CA SER A 217 11.77 -4.58 -5.94
C SER A 217 13.14 -3.92 -6.12
N GLU A 218 13.18 -2.58 -6.15
CA GLU A 218 14.46 -1.86 -6.20
C GLU A 218 15.14 -1.84 -4.82
N VAL A 219 14.30 -1.71 -3.79
CA VAL A 219 14.67 -1.79 -2.37
C VAL A 219 13.66 -2.67 -1.67
N PHE A 220 14.13 -3.57 -0.81
CA PHE A 220 13.29 -4.46 -0.02
C PHE A 220 13.54 -4.26 1.47
N ILE A 221 12.47 -4.05 2.24
CA ILE A 221 12.50 -3.97 3.70
C ILE A 221 12.24 -5.36 4.28
N SER A 222 13.22 -5.92 4.99
CA SER A 222 13.09 -7.22 5.66
C SER A 222 12.66 -7.10 7.13
N SER A 223 12.73 -5.90 7.71
CA SER A 223 12.35 -5.65 9.10
C SER A 223 10.84 -5.62 9.30
N ALA A 224 10.38 -6.01 10.49
CA ALA A 224 8.97 -5.88 10.89
C ALA A 224 8.49 -4.41 10.95
N SER A 225 9.42 -3.47 11.18
CA SER A 225 9.12 -2.03 11.20
C SER A 225 9.14 -1.43 9.79
N ILE A 226 8.20 -0.51 9.53
CA ILE A 226 8.18 0.28 8.29
C ILE A 226 9.02 1.57 8.39
N ALA A 227 9.68 1.81 9.52
CA ALA A 227 10.52 2.98 9.76
C ALA A 227 11.51 3.29 8.62
N PRO A 228 12.20 2.31 7.98
CA PRO A 228 13.16 2.59 6.90
C PRO A 228 12.62 3.46 5.75
N ILE A 229 11.30 3.47 5.52
CA ILE A 229 10.66 4.36 4.54
C ILE A 229 10.96 5.83 4.82
N LEU A 230 11.07 6.23 6.08
CA LEU A 230 11.36 7.60 6.45
C LEU A 230 12.79 8.01 6.04
N ALA A 231 13.76 7.11 6.16
CA ALA A 231 15.13 7.34 5.68
C ALA A 231 15.18 7.41 4.15
N LEU A 232 14.48 6.49 3.46
CA LEU A 232 14.40 6.46 1.99
C LEU A 232 13.71 7.71 1.43
N ALA A 233 12.55 8.10 1.98
CA ALA A 233 11.77 9.23 1.50
C ALA A 233 12.35 10.59 1.92
N GLY A 234 12.79 10.72 3.18
CA GLY A 234 13.26 11.97 3.76
C GLY A 234 14.73 12.29 3.43
N GLY A 235 15.58 11.26 3.33
CA GLY A 235 17.03 11.43 3.19
C GLY A 235 17.67 12.21 4.35
N PRO A 236 18.96 12.57 4.23
CA PRO A 236 19.67 13.32 5.28
C PRO A 236 19.07 14.71 5.53
N SER A 237 18.56 15.36 4.48
CA SER A 237 17.89 16.65 4.60
C SER A 237 16.59 16.58 5.42
N GLY A 238 15.87 15.46 5.32
CA GLY A 238 14.71 15.18 6.16
C GLY A 238 15.12 14.95 7.62
N TYR A 239 16.20 14.20 7.84
CA TYR A 239 16.71 13.97 9.19
C TYR A 239 17.08 15.27 9.90
N ALA A 240 17.84 16.15 9.24
CA ALA A 240 18.21 17.46 9.77
C ALA A 240 17.00 18.32 10.17
N ARG A 241 15.87 18.18 9.47
CA ARG A 241 14.63 18.93 9.75
C ARG A 241 13.81 18.37 10.93
N VAL A 242 13.98 17.09 11.27
CA VAL A 242 13.25 16.47 12.40
C VAL A 242 14.02 16.53 13.72
N GLN A 243 15.28 16.96 13.72
CA GLN A 243 16.07 17.12 14.94
C GLN A 243 15.38 18.07 15.94
N GLY A 244 15.28 17.64 17.20
CA GLY A 244 14.57 18.36 18.27
C GLY A 244 13.04 18.28 18.20
N THR A 245 12.48 17.49 17.28
CA THR A 245 11.03 17.28 17.16
C THR A 245 10.61 15.90 17.68
N PRO A 246 9.32 15.64 17.94
CA PRO A 246 8.84 14.30 18.27
C PRO A 246 9.14 13.23 17.21
N HIS A 247 9.48 13.62 15.98
CA HIS A 247 9.76 12.72 14.86
C HIS A 247 11.23 12.28 14.77
N GLU A 248 12.12 12.85 15.60
CA GLU A 248 13.54 12.52 15.56
C GLU A 248 13.79 11.04 15.88
N GLU A 249 13.11 10.50 16.89
CA GLU A 249 13.34 9.14 17.37
C GLU A 249 13.01 8.09 16.30
N VAL A 250 11.84 8.22 15.65
CA VAL A 250 11.44 7.31 14.57
C VAL A 250 12.37 7.43 13.36
N PHE A 251 12.87 8.63 13.06
CA PHE A 251 13.85 8.82 11.99
C PHE A 251 15.20 8.17 12.34
N ARG A 252 15.65 8.30 13.59
CA ARG A 252 16.88 7.64 14.04
C ARG A 252 16.76 6.12 13.97
N ARG A 253 15.61 5.55 14.40
CA ARG A 253 15.29 4.12 14.20
C ARG A 253 15.32 3.74 12.72
N ALA A 254 14.72 4.56 11.85
CA ALA A 254 14.73 4.34 10.41
C ALA A 254 16.14 4.21 9.85
N ILE A 255 17.05 5.11 10.21
CA ILE A 255 18.45 5.08 9.78
C ILE A 255 19.16 3.85 10.35
N ALA A 256 18.99 3.57 11.64
CA ALA A 256 19.63 2.43 12.30
C ALA A 256 19.23 1.10 11.64
N ILE A 257 17.94 0.87 11.44
CA ILE A 257 17.44 -0.35 10.76
C ILE A 257 17.96 -0.41 9.32
N SER A 258 18.01 0.73 8.63
CA SER A 258 18.47 0.79 7.24
C SER A 258 19.93 0.40 7.07
N LEU A 259 20.79 0.79 8.04
CA LEU A 259 22.23 0.51 8.02
C LEU A 259 22.59 -0.85 8.64
N ASP A 260 21.73 -1.42 9.49
CA ASP A 260 21.91 -2.74 10.14
C ASP A 260 21.32 -3.90 9.31
N GLY A 261 21.30 -3.76 7.98
CA GLY A 261 20.86 -4.82 7.07
C GLY A 261 19.33 -5.01 6.97
N GLY A 262 18.52 -4.08 7.48
CA GLY A 262 17.07 -4.09 7.31
C GLY A 262 16.61 -3.73 5.88
N LEU A 263 17.52 -3.22 5.05
CA LEU A 263 17.30 -2.94 3.63
C LEU A 263 18.16 -3.82 2.73
N THR A 264 17.53 -4.42 1.73
CA THR A 264 18.21 -5.03 0.59
C THR A 264 18.04 -4.13 -0.63
N PHE A 265 19.14 -3.64 -1.18
CA PHE A 265 19.15 -2.88 -2.43
C PHE A 265 19.50 -3.79 -3.60
N HIS A 266 18.74 -3.74 -4.68
CA HIS A 266 19.00 -4.52 -5.90
C HIS A 266 19.79 -3.77 -6.96
N ASN A 267 20.16 -2.52 -6.66
CA ASN A 267 21.06 -1.71 -7.45
C ASN A 267 22.23 -1.25 -6.55
N ASP A 268 23.44 -1.66 -6.90
CA ASP A 268 24.67 -1.34 -6.15
C ASP A 268 24.97 0.16 -6.10
N GLU A 269 24.65 0.91 -7.15
CA GLU A 269 24.83 2.37 -7.20
C GLU A 269 23.82 3.06 -6.27
N LEU A 270 22.57 2.60 -6.26
CA LEU A 270 21.54 3.08 -5.35
C LEU A 270 21.94 2.83 -3.89
N ARG A 271 22.43 1.61 -3.58
CA ARG A 271 22.93 1.25 -2.24
C ARG A 271 24.03 2.19 -1.79
N ARG A 272 25.08 2.34 -2.61
CA ARG A 272 26.24 3.18 -2.27
C ARG A 272 25.84 4.64 -2.07
N THR A 273 24.94 5.15 -2.92
CA THR A 273 24.42 6.51 -2.81
C THR A 273 23.65 6.72 -1.49
N PHE A 274 22.83 5.74 -1.09
CA PHE A 274 22.11 5.76 0.19
C PHE A 274 23.07 5.71 1.38
N GLU A 275 23.98 4.74 1.40
CA GLU A 275 24.95 4.54 2.47
C GLU A 275 25.85 5.77 2.64
N GLN A 276 26.39 6.32 1.54
CA GLN A 276 27.21 7.53 1.59
C GLN A 276 26.44 8.72 2.15
N ALA A 277 25.15 8.84 1.82
CA ALA A 277 24.32 9.94 2.30
C ALA A 277 24.12 9.93 3.83
N PHE A 278 24.14 8.76 4.47
CA PHE A 278 23.97 8.62 5.93
C PHE A 278 25.26 8.33 6.71
N HIS A 279 26.37 7.99 6.03
CA HIS A 279 27.70 7.84 6.65
C HIS A 279 28.55 9.11 6.61
N MET A 280 28.17 10.12 5.83
CA MET A 280 28.81 11.44 5.85
C MET A 280 28.28 12.29 7.01
N GLU A 281 28.71 11.98 8.23
CA GLU A 281 28.75 12.92 9.38
C GLU A 281 30.20 13.10 9.86
#